data_AF-A0A2A9JX24-F1
#
_entry.id   AF-A0A2A9JX24-F1
#
_cell.length_a   1.000
_cell.length_b   1.000
_cell.length_c   1.000
_cell.angle_alpha   90.00
_cell.angle_beta   90.00
_cell.angle_gamma   90.00
#
_symmetry.space_group_name_H-M   'P 1'
#
loop_
_entity.id
_entity.type
_entity.pdbx_description
1 polymer ?
#
loop_
_entity_poly.entity_id
_entity_poly.type
_entity_poly.pdbx_seq_one_letter_code
_entity_poly.pdbx_strand_id
1 'polypeptide(L)'
;MPVGAAVGRDAAPTRTIADMLPLIPADLLRALGLILVPVAAVHAGWPSAAAMLLVFGSQWLTRWLAPGGALDWAAQAVLLLAGWLSVIGLYPRVPWLDLLVHAAASAVVACLTALVVGAWLRRRGTEAGQAVALLGRGLAGLGIAAAAVALGVVWELAEWWGHTAVTPEIGVGYTDTIGDLAADLVGAGVGAALAVRRERTR
;
A
#
# COMPACT_ATOMS: atom_id res chain seq x y z
N MET A 1 -43.35 -30.59 38.85
CA MET A 1 -43.16 -29.11 38.84
C MET A 1 -42.81 -28.71 40.26
N PRO A 2 -41.54 -28.35 40.54
CA PRO A 2 -41.05 -26.98 40.32
C PRO A 2 -39.75 -26.93 39.47
N VAL A 3 -39.66 -26.03 38.50
CA VAL A 3 -39.04 -24.67 38.52
C VAL A 3 -37.50 -24.67 38.62
N GLY A 4 -36.87 -24.47 37.46
CA GLY A 4 -35.90 -23.38 37.25
C GLY A 4 -34.45 -23.61 37.64
N ALA A 5 -33.64 -24.09 36.69
CA ALA A 5 -32.24 -23.71 36.59
C ALA A 5 -32.07 -22.88 35.31
N ALA A 6 -32.09 -21.55 35.46
CA ALA A 6 -31.74 -20.64 34.39
C ALA A 6 -30.23 -20.82 34.11
N VAL A 7 -29.92 -21.46 32.99
CA VAL A 7 -28.58 -21.45 32.40
C VAL A 7 -28.21 -20.00 32.18
N GLY A 8 -27.25 -19.51 32.98
CA GLY A 8 -26.62 -18.22 32.75
C GLY A 8 -26.05 -18.24 31.34
N ARG A 9 -26.63 -17.41 30.46
CA ARG A 9 -25.95 -17.04 29.21
C ARG A 9 -24.75 -16.22 29.64
N ASP A 10 -23.57 -16.83 29.66
CA ASP A 10 -22.31 -16.10 29.69
C ASP A 10 -22.33 -15.11 28.53
N ALA A 11 -22.61 -13.85 28.84
CA ALA A 11 -22.53 -12.78 27.86
C ALA A 11 -21.07 -12.72 27.42
N ALA A 12 -20.82 -13.03 26.14
CA ALA A 12 -19.48 -12.92 25.57
C ALA A 12 -18.94 -11.51 25.90
N PRO A 13 -17.70 -11.39 26.41
CA PRO A 13 -17.16 -10.11 26.83
C PRO A 13 -17.22 -9.13 25.67
N THR A 14 -17.84 -7.97 25.92
CA THR A 14 -17.97 -6.89 24.94
C THR A 14 -16.59 -6.32 24.68
N ARG A 15 -15.88 -6.85 23.67
CA ARG A 15 -14.62 -6.26 23.22
C ARG A 15 -14.90 -4.83 22.75
N THR A 16 -14.23 -3.86 23.34
CA THR A 16 -14.29 -2.49 22.85
C THR A 16 -13.57 -2.38 21.50
N ILE A 17 -13.84 -1.33 20.72
CA ILE A 17 -13.11 -1.06 19.46
C ILE A 17 -11.60 -0.97 19.72
N ALA A 18 -11.20 -0.43 20.88
CA ALA A 18 -9.80 -0.36 21.30
C ALA A 18 -9.17 -1.75 21.50
N ASP A 19 -9.95 -2.74 21.96
CA ASP A 19 -9.51 -4.14 22.07
C ASP A 19 -9.42 -4.84 20.70
N MET A 20 -10.14 -4.32 19.70
CA MET A 20 -10.13 -4.86 18.33
C MET A 20 -9.00 -4.26 17.47
N LEU A 21 -8.58 -3.03 17.74
CA LEU A 21 -7.43 -2.36 17.09
C LEU A 21 -6.57 -1.65 18.14
N PRO A 22 -5.60 -2.35 18.76
CA PRO A 22 -4.67 -1.70 19.68
C PRO A 22 -3.85 -0.66 18.92
N LEU A 23 -3.62 0.50 19.56
CA LEU A 23 -2.75 1.54 19.04
C LEU A 23 -1.32 0.99 18.89
N ILE A 24 -0.72 1.24 17.73
CA ILE A 24 0.68 0.90 17.43
C ILE A 24 1.46 2.16 17.05
N PRO A 25 2.78 2.21 17.27
CA PRO A 25 3.58 3.39 16.97
C PRO A 25 3.42 3.96 15.54
N ALA A 26 3.22 3.10 14.53
CA ALA A 26 2.99 3.51 13.15
C ALA A 26 1.69 4.33 12.95
N ASP A 27 0.78 4.32 13.92
CA ASP A 27 -0.48 5.07 13.88
C ASP A 27 -0.28 6.59 13.96
N LEU A 28 0.88 7.02 14.48
CA LEU A 28 1.26 8.44 14.43
C LEU A 28 1.36 8.94 12.98
N LEU A 29 1.91 8.12 12.08
CA LEU A 29 2.00 8.45 10.66
C LEU A 29 0.62 8.40 9.97
N ARG A 30 -0.29 7.55 10.44
CA ARG A 30 -1.69 7.51 9.95
C ARG A 30 -2.46 8.74 10.39
N ALA A 31 -2.29 9.17 11.64
CA ALA A 31 -2.87 10.40 12.15
C ALA A 31 -2.32 11.61 11.37
N LEU A 32 -1.02 11.63 11.08
CA LEU A 32 -0.43 12.63 10.20
C LEU A 32 -1.10 12.61 8.81
N GLY A 33 -1.24 11.44 8.18
CA GLY A 33 -1.92 11.30 6.89
C GLY A 33 -3.34 11.87 6.91
N LEU A 34 -4.13 11.56 7.96
CA LEU A 34 -5.47 12.12 8.15
C LEU A 34 -5.46 13.65 8.23
N ILE A 35 -4.51 14.22 8.97
CA ILE A 35 -4.35 15.68 9.10
C ILE A 35 -3.95 16.31 7.76
N LEU A 36 -3.10 15.63 6.99
CA LEU A 36 -2.61 16.15 5.71
C LEU A 36 -3.70 16.20 4.62
N VAL A 37 -4.80 15.45 4.74
CA VAL A 37 -5.94 15.54 3.79
C VAL A 37 -6.56 16.95 3.74
N PRO A 38 -7.09 17.52 4.83
CA PRO A 38 -7.61 18.89 4.81
C PRO A 38 -6.51 19.94 4.57
N VAL A 39 -5.28 19.70 5.03
CA VAL A 39 -4.15 20.61 4.75
C VAL A 39 -3.88 20.70 3.24
N ALA A 40 -3.86 19.56 2.54
CA ALA A 40 -3.71 19.52 1.09
C ALA A 40 -4.86 20.23 0.37
N ALA A 41 -6.10 20.08 0.85
CA ALA A 41 -7.25 20.79 0.30
C ALA A 41 -7.09 22.31 0.33
N VAL A 42 -6.58 22.83 1.46
CA VAL A 42 -6.35 24.28 1.64
C VAL A 42 -5.13 24.76 0.86
N HIS A 43 -4.07 23.95 0.78
CA HIS A 43 -2.80 24.35 0.19
C HIS A 43 -2.77 24.25 -1.34
N ALA A 44 -3.32 23.17 -1.90
CA ALA A 44 -3.18 22.81 -3.32
C ALA A 44 -4.52 22.43 -3.97
N GLY A 45 -5.64 22.55 -3.25
CA GLY A 45 -6.99 22.31 -3.78
C GLY A 45 -7.47 20.87 -3.63
N TRP A 46 -8.69 20.64 -4.12
CA TRP A 46 -9.39 19.37 -3.93
C TRP A 46 -8.73 18.16 -4.62
N PRO A 47 -8.05 18.27 -5.79
CA PRO A 47 -7.40 17.10 -6.39
C PRO A 47 -6.28 16.56 -5.49
N SER A 48 -5.47 17.44 -4.91
CA SER A 48 -4.44 17.07 -3.94
C SER A 48 -5.02 16.48 -2.65
N ALA A 49 -6.19 16.97 -2.20
CA ALA A 49 -6.91 16.37 -1.09
C ALA A 49 -7.37 14.94 -1.40
N ALA A 50 -7.87 14.69 -2.62
CA ALA A 50 -8.26 13.37 -3.07
C ALA A 50 -7.07 12.41 -3.15
N ALA A 51 -5.92 12.86 -3.65
CA ALA A 51 -4.67 12.09 -3.63
C ALA A 51 -4.22 11.75 -2.20
N MET A 52 -4.26 12.73 -1.29
CA MET A 52 -3.96 12.47 0.13
C MET A 52 -4.97 11.54 0.80
N LEU A 53 -6.24 11.58 0.40
CA LEU A 53 -7.24 10.63 0.89
C LEU A 53 -6.94 9.21 0.41
N LEU A 54 -6.46 9.03 -0.81
CA LEU A 54 -6.00 7.74 -1.32
C LEU A 54 -4.75 7.24 -0.55
N VAL A 55 -3.81 8.14 -0.26
CA VAL A 55 -2.66 7.85 0.62
C VAL A 55 -3.15 7.36 1.98
N PHE A 56 -4.05 8.10 2.62
CA PHE A 56 -4.62 7.72 3.92
C PHE A 56 -5.35 6.37 3.87
N GLY A 57 -6.14 6.11 2.83
CA GLY A 57 -6.77 4.80 2.61
C GLY A 57 -5.74 3.67 2.51
N SER A 58 -4.65 3.91 1.77
CA SER A 58 -3.54 2.95 1.61
C SER A 58 -2.78 2.72 2.92
N GLN A 59 -2.66 3.74 3.78
CA GLN A 59 -2.10 3.61 5.13
C GLN A 59 -2.93 2.70 6.05
N TRP A 60 -4.25 2.63 5.85
CA TRP A 60 -5.12 1.69 6.55
C TRP A 60 -5.08 0.28 5.95
N LEU A 61 -5.01 0.16 4.62
CA LEU A 61 -4.84 -1.12 3.97
C LEU A 61 -3.54 -1.82 4.44
N THR A 62 -2.45 -1.08 4.52
CA THR A 62 -1.16 -1.57 5.05
C THR A 62 -1.25 -1.98 6.51
N ARG A 63 -2.06 -1.28 7.32
CA ARG A 63 -2.32 -1.66 8.72
C ARG A 63 -2.92 -3.06 8.82
N TRP A 64 -3.89 -3.38 7.98
CA TRP A 64 -4.56 -4.68 8.01
C TRP A 64 -3.66 -5.80 7.48
N LEU A 65 -2.77 -5.49 6.54
CA LEU A 65 -1.90 -6.49 5.91
C LEU A 65 -0.62 -6.78 6.71
N ALA A 66 -0.02 -5.78 7.35
CA ALA A 66 1.33 -5.89 7.92
C ALA A 66 1.54 -5.13 9.26
N PRO A 67 0.60 -5.16 10.21
CA PRO A 67 0.56 -4.23 11.34
C PRO A 67 1.88 -4.15 12.12
N GLY A 68 2.44 -2.94 12.24
CA GLY A 68 3.59 -2.65 13.10
C GLY A 68 4.94 -3.23 12.65
N GLY A 69 4.99 -3.96 11.54
CA GLY A 69 6.23 -4.51 10.97
C GLY A 69 7.04 -3.48 10.18
N ALA A 70 8.23 -3.88 9.73
CA ALA A 70 9.09 -3.03 8.89
C ALA A 70 8.40 -2.60 7.59
N LEU A 71 7.58 -3.48 6.98
CA LEU A 71 6.82 -3.15 5.78
C LEU A 71 5.74 -2.09 6.04
N ASP A 72 5.12 -2.10 7.23
CA ASP A 72 4.15 -1.06 7.60
C ASP A 72 4.84 0.29 7.68
N TRP A 73 5.91 0.40 8.47
CA TRP A 73 6.69 1.63 8.57
C TRP A 73 7.20 2.15 7.22
N ALA A 74 7.75 1.27 6.38
CA ALA A 74 8.20 1.63 5.04
C ALA A 74 7.04 2.16 4.18
N ALA A 75 5.89 1.49 4.20
CA ALA A 75 4.72 1.92 3.47
C ALA A 75 4.20 3.27 3.98
N GLN A 76 4.11 3.48 5.30
CA GLN A 76 3.70 4.75 5.88
C GLN A 76 4.61 5.90 5.39
N ALA A 77 5.92 5.71 5.47
CA ALA A 77 6.88 6.74 5.09
C ALA A 77 6.84 7.05 3.58
N VAL A 78 6.85 6.01 2.74
CA VAL A 78 6.83 6.17 1.28
C VAL A 78 5.53 6.80 0.80
N LEU A 79 4.37 6.35 1.28
CA LEU A 79 3.08 6.88 0.85
C LEU A 79 2.87 8.34 1.29
N LEU A 80 3.28 8.68 2.52
CA LEU A 80 3.23 10.07 2.98
C LEU A 80 4.18 10.97 2.19
N LEU A 81 5.40 10.51 1.92
CA LEU A 81 6.34 11.24 1.10
C LEU A 81 5.77 11.45 -0.30
N ALA A 82 5.24 10.40 -0.92
CA ALA A 82 4.67 10.45 -2.27
C ALA A 82 3.57 11.51 -2.40
N GLY A 83 2.57 11.43 -1.52
CA GLY A 83 1.46 12.38 -1.52
C GLY A 83 1.91 13.80 -1.19
N TRP A 84 2.75 13.97 -0.17
CA TRP A 84 3.15 15.31 0.27
C TRP A 84 4.06 16.03 -0.72
N LEU A 85 4.99 15.32 -1.38
CA LEU A 85 5.83 15.88 -2.43
C LEU A 85 4.99 16.35 -3.62
N SER A 86 3.94 15.61 -3.98
CA SER A 86 2.96 16.03 -4.98
C SER A 86 2.21 17.30 -4.54
N VAL A 87 1.70 17.33 -3.29
CA VAL A 87 0.96 18.48 -2.74
C VAL A 87 1.76 19.79 -2.79
N ILE A 88 3.06 19.76 -2.49
CA ILE A 88 3.92 20.95 -2.54
C ILE A 88 4.52 21.22 -3.92
N GLY A 89 4.22 20.36 -4.91
CA GLY A 89 4.70 20.45 -6.28
C GLY A 89 6.21 20.27 -6.42
N LEU A 90 6.82 19.36 -5.67
CA LEU A 90 8.28 19.20 -5.69
C LEU A 90 8.80 18.46 -6.93
N TYR A 91 8.03 17.52 -7.50
CA TYR A 91 8.49 16.69 -8.62
C TYR A 91 8.94 17.49 -9.86
N PRO A 92 8.22 18.53 -10.32
CA PRO A 92 8.70 19.35 -11.43
C PRO A 92 10.01 20.09 -11.13
N ARG A 93 10.34 20.31 -9.86
CA ARG A 93 11.56 21.02 -9.43
C ARG A 93 12.74 20.09 -9.24
N VAL A 94 12.47 18.84 -8.88
CA VAL A 94 13.48 17.80 -8.62
C VAL A 94 13.00 16.48 -9.21
N PRO A 95 13.08 16.29 -10.55
CA PRO A 95 12.38 15.19 -11.24
C PRO A 95 12.83 13.79 -10.83
N TRP A 96 14.09 13.61 -10.43
CA TRP A 96 14.58 12.29 -9.99
C TRP A 96 13.92 11.82 -8.69
N LEU A 97 13.31 12.71 -7.89
CA LEU A 97 12.56 12.31 -6.72
C LEU A 97 11.31 11.52 -7.09
N ASP A 98 10.70 11.82 -8.23
CA ASP A 98 9.49 11.12 -8.68
C ASP A 98 9.82 9.65 -8.99
N LEU A 99 10.85 9.45 -9.81
CA LEU A 99 11.39 8.13 -10.12
C LEU A 99 11.78 7.35 -8.85
N LEU A 100 12.40 8.02 -7.86
CA LEU A 100 12.76 7.38 -6.60
C LEU A 100 11.51 6.94 -5.82
N VAL A 101 10.49 7.80 -5.76
CA VAL A 101 9.24 7.51 -5.06
C VAL A 101 8.46 6.41 -5.76
N HIS A 102 8.37 6.40 -7.10
CA HIS A 102 7.78 5.32 -7.88
C HIS A 102 8.47 3.99 -7.60
N ALA A 103 9.80 3.93 -7.69
CA ALA A 103 10.55 2.73 -7.35
C ALA A 103 10.30 2.28 -5.89
N ALA A 104 10.27 3.20 -4.94
CA ALA A 104 10.01 2.86 -3.54
C ALA A 104 8.57 2.38 -3.30
N ALA A 105 7.58 3.04 -3.89
CA ALA A 105 6.17 2.71 -3.80
C ALA A 105 5.90 1.35 -4.44
N SER A 106 6.44 1.10 -5.64
CA SER A 106 6.30 -0.17 -6.33
C SER A 106 6.97 -1.34 -5.58
N ALA A 107 8.11 -1.10 -4.91
CA ALA A 107 8.71 -2.09 -4.02
C ALA A 107 7.78 -2.46 -2.83
N VAL A 108 7.13 -1.46 -2.23
CA VAL A 108 6.13 -1.67 -1.18
C VAL A 108 4.92 -2.43 -1.73
N VAL A 109 4.38 -2.02 -2.89
CA VAL A 109 3.25 -2.68 -3.55
C VAL A 109 3.57 -4.15 -3.86
N ALA A 110 4.75 -4.46 -4.37
CA ALA A 110 5.17 -5.84 -4.61
C ALA A 110 5.17 -6.69 -3.32
N CYS A 111 5.65 -6.12 -2.21
CA CYS A 111 5.61 -6.81 -0.91
C CYS A 111 4.18 -7.03 -0.41
N LEU A 112 3.29 -6.04 -0.58
CA LEU A 112 1.88 -6.15 -0.20
C LEU A 112 1.14 -7.16 -1.08
N THR A 113 1.41 -7.17 -2.38
CA THR A 113 0.90 -8.17 -3.33
C THR A 113 1.27 -9.58 -2.89
N ALA A 114 2.51 -9.81 -2.47
CA ALA A 114 2.93 -11.10 -1.93
C ALA A 114 2.16 -11.51 -0.67
N LEU A 115 1.85 -10.57 0.23
CA LEU A 115 1.01 -10.83 1.41
C LEU A 115 -0.43 -11.20 1.03
N VAL A 116 -1.03 -10.49 0.08
CA VAL A 116 -2.39 -10.75 -0.42
C VAL A 116 -2.46 -12.11 -1.12
N VAL A 117 -1.52 -12.40 -2.02
CA VAL A 117 -1.42 -13.69 -2.71
C VAL A 117 -1.18 -14.82 -1.70
N GLY A 118 -0.27 -14.63 -0.75
CA GLY A 118 -0.02 -15.61 0.31
C GLY A 118 -1.26 -15.87 1.17
N ALA A 119 -2.01 -14.85 1.54
CA ALA A 119 -3.28 -15.00 2.25
C ALA A 119 -4.33 -15.74 1.41
N TRP A 120 -4.39 -15.47 0.11
CA TRP A 120 -5.26 -16.19 -0.82
C TRP A 120 -4.88 -17.66 -0.97
N LEU A 121 -3.59 -17.98 -1.09
CA LEU A 121 -3.08 -19.36 -1.16
C LEU A 121 -3.40 -20.14 0.12
N ARG A 122 -3.19 -19.53 1.29
CA ARG A 122 -3.51 -20.18 2.58
C ARG A 122 -4.98 -20.56 2.70
N ARG A 123 -5.90 -19.71 2.22
CA ARG A 123 -7.34 -20.04 2.16
C ARG A 123 -7.66 -21.24 1.26
N ARG A 124 -6.74 -21.62 0.37
CA ARG A 124 -6.84 -22.79 -0.51
C ARG A 124 -5.98 -23.97 -0.05
N GLY A 125 -5.45 -23.92 1.17
CA GLY A 125 -4.64 -25.00 1.75
C GLY A 125 -3.23 -25.09 1.17
N THR A 126 -2.72 -24.03 0.55
CA THR A 126 -1.33 -23.96 0.03
C THR A 126 -0.56 -22.89 0.77
N GLU A 127 0.59 -23.23 1.33
CA GLU A 127 1.49 -22.24 1.92
C GLU A 127 2.32 -21.54 0.84
N ALA A 128 2.64 -20.26 1.05
CA ALA A 128 3.39 -19.48 0.06
C ALA A 128 4.76 -20.11 -0.27
N GLY A 129 5.46 -20.65 0.73
CA GLY A 129 6.70 -21.41 0.53
C GLY A 129 6.54 -22.63 -0.38
N GLN A 130 5.42 -23.35 -0.31
CA GLN A 130 5.13 -24.49 -1.18
C GLN A 130 4.93 -24.03 -2.64
N ALA A 131 4.18 -22.95 -2.84
CA ALA A 131 3.97 -22.38 -4.17
C ALA A 131 5.29 -21.89 -4.79
N VAL A 132 6.16 -21.24 -4.00
CA VAL A 132 7.50 -20.82 -4.44
C VAL A 132 8.38 -22.02 -4.77
N ALA A 133 8.32 -23.10 -3.99
CA ALA A 133 9.07 -24.33 -4.26
C ALA A 133 8.63 -25.01 -5.58
N LEU A 134 7.32 -25.00 -5.86
CA LEU A 134 6.74 -25.58 -7.08
C LEU A 134 7.05 -24.76 -8.34
N LEU A 135 6.82 -23.44 -8.28
CA LEU A 135 6.98 -22.54 -9.44
C LEU A 135 8.44 -22.16 -9.70
N GLY A 136 9.29 -22.29 -8.68
CA GLY A 136 10.62 -21.71 -8.67
C GLY A 136 10.60 -20.21 -8.38
N ARG A 137 11.71 -19.72 -7.81
CA ARG A 137 11.86 -18.33 -7.36
C ARG A 137 11.69 -17.29 -8.47
N GLY A 138 12.23 -17.59 -9.65
CA GLY A 138 12.19 -16.67 -10.79
C GLY A 138 10.76 -16.40 -11.23
N LEU A 139 9.97 -17.46 -11.44
CA LEU A 139 8.58 -17.33 -11.89
C LEU A 139 7.68 -16.73 -10.81
N ALA A 140 7.85 -17.13 -9.55
CA ALA A 140 7.10 -16.54 -8.43
C ALA A 140 7.41 -15.04 -8.28
N GLY A 141 8.69 -14.65 -8.36
CA GLY A 141 9.10 -13.25 -8.30
C GLY A 141 8.60 -12.45 -9.50
N LEU A 142 8.68 -13.01 -10.71
CA LEU A 142 8.17 -12.38 -11.92
C LEU A 142 6.66 -12.11 -11.82
N GLY A 143 5.87 -13.06 -11.32
CA GLY A 143 4.42 -12.88 -11.14
C GLY A 143 4.09 -11.75 -10.15
N ILE A 144 4.82 -11.65 -9.04
CA ILE A 144 4.64 -10.56 -8.06
C ILE A 144 5.04 -9.22 -8.66
N ALA A 145 6.19 -9.15 -9.35
CA ALA A 145 6.66 -7.92 -9.97
C ALA A 145 5.72 -7.44 -11.09
N ALA A 146 5.25 -8.36 -11.94
CA ALA A 146 4.30 -8.04 -13.00
C ALA A 146 2.97 -7.50 -12.45
N ALA A 147 2.47 -8.06 -11.34
CA ALA A 147 1.27 -7.55 -10.69
C ALA A 147 1.46 -6.15 -10.09
N ALA A 148 2.64 -5.85 -9.53
CA ALA A 148 2.95 -4.52 -9.02
C ALA A 148 3.09 -3.48 -10.15
N VAL A 149 3.79 -3.82 -11.24
CA VAL A 149 3.90 -2.96 -12.43
C VAL A 149 2.53 -2.73 -13.07
N ALA A 150 1.65 -3.75 -13.11
CA ALA A 150 0.30 -3.57 -13.60
C ALA A 150 -0.50 -2.54 -12.76
N LEU A 151 -0.26 -2.46 -11.44
CA LEU A 151 -0.85 -1.40 -10.61
C LEU A 151 -0.22 -0.03 -10.89
N GLY A 152 1.09 0.02 -11.20
CA GLY A 152 1.75 1.23 -11.71
C GLY A 152 1.11 1.73 -13.01
N VAL A 153 0.80 0.84 -13.95
CA VAL A 153 0.05 1.21 -15.17
C VAL A 153 -1.33 1.77 -14.84
N VAL A 154 -2.03 1.22 -13.85
CA VAL A 154 -3.33 1.76 -13.42
C VAL A 154 -3.17 3.16 -12.81
N TRP A 155 -2.08 3.41 -12.09
CA TRP A 155 -1.75 4.73 -11.56
C TRP A 155 -1.52 5.76 -12.67
N GLU A 156 -0.67 5.44 -13.65
CA GLU A 156 -0.43 6.30 -14.82
C GLU A 156 -1.71 6.63 -15.60
N LEU A 157 -2.61 5.65 -15.75
CA LEU A 157 -3.91 5.88 -16.37
C LEU A 157 -4.80 6.81 -15.53
N ALA A 158 -4.70 6.73 -14.20
CA ALA A 158 -5.41 7.63 -13.29
C ALA A 158 -4.86 9.06 -13.36
N GLU A 159 -3.54 9.23 -13.49
CA GLU A 159 -2.92 10.55 -13.68
C GLU A 159 -3.26 11.15 -15.04
N TRP A 160 -3.19 10.36 -16.11
CA TRP A 160 -3.66 10.77 -17.44
C TRP A 160 -5.13 11.23 -17.41
N TRP A 161 -5.99 10.45 -16.75
CA TRP A 161 -7.40 10.81 -16.61
C TRP A 161 -7.56 12.08 -15.77
N GLY A 162 -6.84 12.21 -14.66
CA GLY A 162 -6.82 13.40 -13.82
C GLY A 162 -6.39 14.64 -14.60
N HIS A 163 -5.31 14.54 -15.36
CA HIS A 163 -4.84 15.63 -16.22
C HIS A 163 -5.90 16.07 -17.24
N THR A 164 -6.55 15.09 -17.88
CA THR A 164 -7.49 15.34 -18.97
C THR A 164 -8.86 15.83 -18.49
N ALA A 165 -9.36 15.28 -17.38
CA ALA A 165 -10.73 15.47 -16.92
C ALA A 165 -10.86 16.35 -15.67
N VAL A 166 -9.79 16.52 -14.90
CA VAL A 166 -9.81 17.23 -13.61
C VAL A 166 -9.02 18.53 -13.68
N THR A 167 -7.71 18.46 -13.93
CA THR A 167 -6.84 19.64 -13.85
C THR A 167 -5.52 19.41 -14.63
N PRO A 168 -5.10 20.31 -15.53
CA PRO A 168 -3.91 20.12 -16.35
C PRO A 168 -2.58 20.21 -15.57
N GLU A 169 -2.62 20.57 -14.29
CA GLU A 169 -1.48 20.65 -13.39
C GLU A 169 -0.98 19.26 -12.93
N ILE A 170 -1.78 18.20 -13.12
CA ILE A 170 -1.33 16.83 -12.89
C ILE A 170 -0.27 16.50 -13.93
N GLY A 171 0.92 16.08 -13.47
CA GLY A 171 2.05 15.73 -14.31
C GLY A 171 1.70 14.56 -15.20
N VAL A 172 1.88 14.76 -16.51
CA VAL A 172 1.79 13.70 -17.52
C VAL A 172 2.79 14.01 -18.63
N GLY A 173 3.28 12.97 -19.29
CA GLY A 173 4.15 13.13 -20.46
C GLY A 173 4.80 11.82 -20.87
N TYR A 174 5.38 11.77 -22.06
CA TYR A 174 6.03 10.54 -22.52
C TYR A 174 7.21 10.14 -21.62
N THR A 175 8.09 11.10 -21.32
CA THR A 175 9.28 10.85 -20.47
C THR A 175 8.91 10.59 -19.01
N ASP A 176 7.82 11.20 -18.56
CA ASP A 176 7.22 11.08 -17.24
C ASP A 176 6.72 9.64 -17.04
N THR A 177 5.61 9.30 -17.70
CA THR A 177 4.98 7.98 -17.64
C THR A 177 5.92 6.81 -17.97
N ILE A 178 6.78 6.93 -19.00
CA ILE A 178 7.72 5.84 -19.31
C ILE A 178 8.84 5.76 -18.26
N GLY A 179 9.27 6.89 -17.70
CA GLY A 179 10.22 6.96 -16.61
C GLY A 179 9.67 6.31 -15.34
N ASP A 180 8.43 6.64 -15.00
CA ASP A 180 7.73 6.14 -13.82
C ASP A 180 7.46 4.64 -13.92
N LEU A 181 6.99 4.15 -15.07
CA LEU A 181 6.84 2.71 -15.30
C LEU A 181 8.18 1.95 -15.28
N ALA A 182 9.27 2.58 -15.74
CA ALA A 182 10.59 1.99 -15.65
C ALA A 182 11.10 1.94 -14.19
N ALA A 183 10.84 2.99 -13.41
CA ALA A 183 11.13 3.03 -11.98
C ALA A 183 10.29 2.01 -11.21
N ASP A 184 9.02 1.88 -11.55
CA ASP A 184 8.10 0.88 -11.01
C ASP A 184 8.59 -0.54 -11.29
N LEU A 185 9.11 -0.82 -12.48
CA LEU A 185 9.69 -2.11 -12.82
C LEU A 185 10.88 -2.45 -11.91
N VAL A 186 11.78 -1.49 -11.69
CA VAL A 186 12.94 -1.66 -10.80
C VAL A 186 12.48 -1.91 -9.36
N GLY A 187 11.58 -1.06 -8.86
CA GLY A 187 10.99 -1.17 -7.53
C GLY A 187 10.29 -2.50 -7.29
N ALA A 188 9.40 -2.87 -8.21
CA ALA A 188 8.67 -4.13 -8.19
C ALA A 188 9.62 -5.33 -8.16
N GLY A 189 10.70 -5.31 -8.94
CA GLY A 189 11.72 -6.35 -8.95
C GLY A 189 12.40 -6.51 -7.59
N VAL A 190 12.79 -5.41 -6.95
CA VAL A 190 13.38 -5.41 -5.61
C VAL A 190 12.39 -5.94 -4.57
N GLY A 191 11.16 -5.43 -4.56
CA GLY A 191 10.12 -5.87 -3.62
C GLY A 191 9.76 -7.35 -3.79
N ALA A 192 9.63 -7.83 -5.02
CA ALA A 192 9.39 -9.23 -5.32
C ALA A 192 10.54 -10.13 -4.86
N ALA A 193 11.79 -9.71 -5.06
CA ALA A 193 12.96 -10.44 -4.57
C ALA A 193 12.98 -10.54 -3.04
N LEU A 194 12.64 -9.46 -2.33
CA LEU A 194 12.52 -9.46 -0.87
C LEU A 194 11.41 -10.41 -0.39
N ALA A 195 10.24 -10.36 -1.04
CA ALA A 195 9.10 -11.21 -0.71
C ALA A 195 9.43 -12.70 -0.87
N VAL A 196 10.00 -13.09 -2.02
CA VAL A 196 10.37 -14.49 -2.28
C VAL A 196 11.49 -14.98 -1.34
N ARG A 197 12.42 -14.11 -0.96
CA ARG A 197 13.48 -14.45 0.01
C ARG A 197 12.92 -14.74 1.39
N ARG A 198 11.89 -14.02 1.83
CA ARG A 198 11.27 -14.21 3.16
C ARG A 198 10.67 -15.61 3.34
N GLU A 199 10.06 -16.15 2.29
CA GLU A 199 9.47 -17.50 2.30
C GLU A 199 10.51 -18.62 2.39
N ARG A 200 11.81 -18.31 2.26
CA ARG A 200 12.91 -19.27 2.53
C ARG A 200 13.17 -19.46 4.03
N THR A 201 12.89 -18.42 4.82
CA THR A 201 13.27 -18.37 6.25
C THR A 201 12.17 -18.83 7.19
N ARG A 202 11.01 -19.20 6.64
CA ARG A 202 9.87 -19.76 7.35
C ARG A 202 9.70 -21.22 6.97
#